data_AF-A0A7X5JEF2-F1
#
_entry.id   AF-A0A7X5JEF2-F1
#
_cell.length_a   1.000
_cell.length_b   1.000
_cell.length_c   1.000
_cell.angle_alpha   90.00
_cell.angle_beta   90.00
_cell.angle_gamma   90.00
#
_symmetry.space_group_name_H-M   'P 1'
#
loop_
_entity.id
_entity.type
_entity.pdbx_description
1 polymer ?
#
loop_
_entity_poly.entity_id
_entity_poly.type
_entity_poly.pdbx_seq_one_letter_code
_entity_poly.pdbx_strand_id
1 'polypeptide(L)'
;MIRSNKKGYIILTLVLLISVFVPLMIVFVNWSVTSLHVVERNLQREISFHIAEAGIDYYRWHLAHDPEDFQDGTGVAGPYVHDFSDKNGTIIGSFSLDITPPEIGSTLVAIESTGSTLAQPNITRSIRAQLAVPSLATFAVAANSAMRFGEGTEVYGPIHSNGGIRFDGLAHNIVTSAKETYTDTDGDACTGNSWGVHTCLSPDDPSPTLEPSARPDVFEAGREYPVPQVDFTGLTNDLSNIKSEAQASGEYFGDSGKSGYRILLKTDDTFDIYKVNSLVSAPSGCYSSQADWGTWSVNSETFLGNYSNPSNGLIFVEDDLWVEGQIDGAKLTIAAGAFPDNANTRKSITVNNDLLYTNYDGQDVLALISQKNINAGLVSADTYRIDAALIAQNGRVGRFYYAPPSGWSNRCSPYHSRDEITLYGMLATNNRYGFAYTNNTGYVLRNIIYDGNLLYGPPPNFPLTSDSYQILSWEEIE
;
A
#
# COMPACT_ATOMS: atom_id res chain seq x y z
N MET A 1 -19.76 57.22 -92.20
CA MET A 1 -19.09 55.92 -91.98
C MET A 1 -17.99 56.18 -90.96
N ILE A 2 -18.10 55.72 -89.72
CA ILE A 2 -17.51 54.46 -89.25
C ILE A 2 -18.39 53.92 -88.11
N ARG A 3 -19.01 52.75 -88.31
CA ARG A 3 -19.60 51.95 -87.22
C ARG A 3 -18.46 51.29 -86.46
N SER A 4 -18.15 51.78 -85.25
CA SER A 4 -17.24 51.10 -84.34
C SER A 4 -17.96 49.90 -83.69
N ASN A 5 -17.54 48.68 -84.06
CA ASN A 5 -18.04 47.44 -83.49
C ASN A 5 -17.55 47.27 -82.05
N LYS A 6 -18.36 47.69 -81.05
CA LYS A 6 -18.16 47.39 -79.62
C LYS A 6 -18.47 45.92 -79.26
N LYS A 7 -18.11 44.95 -80.12
CA LYS A 7 -18.34 43.52 -79.88
C LYS A 7 -17.13 42.79 -79.25
N GLY A 8 -15.94 43.40 -79.24
CA GLY A 8 -14.72 42.79 -78.66
C GLY A 8 -14.51 43.04 -77.16
N TYR A 9 -14.99 44.17 -76.62
CA TYR A 9 -14.74 44.55 -75.22
C TYR A 9 -15.48 43.64 -74.22
N ILE A 10 -16.69 43.20 -74.56
CA ILE A 10 -17.49 42.26 -73.75
C ILE A 10 -16.84 40.88 -73.74
N ILE A 11 -16.29 40.42 -74.87
CA ILE A 11 -15.59 39.14 -74.94
C ILE A 11 -14.32 39.17 -74.08
N LEU A 12 -13.57 40.27 -74.13
CA LEU A 12 -12.32 40.42 -73.37
C LEU A 12 -12.55 40.45 -71.85
N THR A 13 -13.61 41.15 -71.39
CA THR A 13 -14.01 41.15 -69.97
C THR A 13 -14.56 39.80 -69.52
N LEU A 14 -15.30 39.09 -70.38
CA LEU A 14 -15.82 37.75 -70.08
C LEU A 14 -14.68 36.72 -69.94
N VAL A 15 -13.69 36.74 -70.84
CA VAL A 15 -12.53 35.85 -70.79
C VAL A 15 -11.71 36.13 -69.53
N LEU A 16 -11.53 37.39 -69.15
CA LEU A 16 -10.80 37.78 -67.94
C LEU A 16 -11.52 37.30 -66.67
N LEU A 17 -12.85 37.47 -66.60
CA LEU A 17 -13.67 36.94 -65.52
C LEU A 17 -13.59 35.41 -65.41
N ILE A 18 -13.74 34.69 -66.53
CA ILE A 18 -13.65 33.22 -66.56
C ILE A 18 -12.24 32.75 -66.15
N SER A 19 -11.19 33.45 -66.59
CA SER A 19 -9.80 33.10 -66.28
C SER A 19 -9.47 33.22 -64.78
N VAL A 20 -10.20 34.04 -64.03
CA VAL A 20 -10.04 34.18 -62.58
C VAL A 20 -11.01 33.26 -61.81
N PHE A 21 -12.27 33.17 -62.26
CA PHE A 21 -13.28 32.36 -61.57
C PHE A 21 -13.06 30.86 -61.69
N VAL A 22 -12.62 30.36 -62.84
CA VAL A 22 -12.43 28.91 -63.05
C VAL A 22 -11.34 28.34 -62.12
N PRO A 23 -10.14 28.95 -62.00
CA PRO A 23 -9.14 28.50 -61.03
C PRO A 23 -9.64 28.58 -59.58
N LEU A 24 -10.34 29.65 -59.20
CA LEU A 24 -10.91 29.80 -57.85
C LEU A 24 -11.91 28.70 -57.52
N MET A 25 -12.78 28.32 -58.48
CA MET A 25 -13.71 27.21 -58.30
C MET A 25 -12.98 25.88 -58.14
N ILE A 26 -11.93 25.62 -58.91
CA ILE A 26 -11.12 24.40 -58.79
C ILE A 26 -10.43 24.33 -57.42
N VAL A 27 -9.87 25.45 -56.94
CA VAL A 27 -9.26 25.53 -55.61
C VAL A 27 -10.31 25.28 -54.52
N PHE A 28 -11.48 25.90 -54.63
CA PHE A 28 -12.56 25.73 -53.66
C PHE A 28 -13.06 24.28 -53.59
N VAL A 29 -13.31 23.64 -54.74
CA VAL A 29 -13.76 22.23 -54.78
C VAL A 29 -12.70 21.31 -54.18
N ASN A 30 -11.42 21.48 -54.52
CA ASN A 30 -10.35 20.69 -53.92
C ASN A 30 -10.23 20.91 -52.41
N TRP A 31 -10.34 22.15 -51.95
CA TRP A 31 -10.35 22.46 -50.51
C TRP A 31 -11.54 21.82 -49.80
N SER A 32 -12.75 21.84 -50.39
CA SER A 32 -13.93 21.19 -49.83
C SER A 32 -13.77 19.67 -49.73
N VAL A 33 -13.28 19.01 -50.80
CA VAL A 33 -13.03 17.55 -50.79
C VAL A 33 -11.96 17.19 -49.75
N THR A 34 -10.88 17.96 -49.70
CA THR A 34 -9.82 17.73 -48.70
C THR A 34 -10.36 17.93 -47.28
N SER A 35 -11.19 18.95 -47.07
CA SER A 35 -11.84 19.21 -45.77
C SER A 35 -12.74 18.05 -45.35
N LEU A 36 -13.50 17.46 -46.28
CA LEU A 36 -14.34 16.28 -46.01
C LEU A 36 -13.50 15.07 -45.60
N HIS A 37 -12.39 14.79 -46.31
CA HIS A 37 -11.49 13.70 -45.93
C HIS A 37 -10.83 13.92 -44.56
N VAL A 38 -10.51 15.16 -44.21
CA VAL A 38 -9.98 15.49 -42.88
C VAL A 38 -11.03 15.26 -41.79
N VAL A 39 -12.29 15.65 -42.03
CA VAL A 39 -13.40 15.40 -41.08
C VAL A 39 -13.62 13.89 -40.90
N GLU A 40 -13.66 13.14 -42.00
CA GLU A 40 -13.83 11.68 -41.95
C GLU A 40 -12.67 11.01 -41.20
N ARG A 41 -11.43 11.42 -41.48
CA ARG A 41 -10.24 10.94 -40.77
C ARG A 41 -10.30 11.23 -39.27
N ASN A 42 -10.70 12.44 -38.89
CA ASN A 42 -10.85 12.80 -37.47
C ASN A 42 -11.96 11.99 -36.79
N LEU A 43 -13.08 11.77 -37.47
CA LEU A 43 -14.14 10.90 -36.96
C LEU A 43 -13.65 9.47 -36.73
N GLN A 44 -12.90 8.90 -37.68
CA GLN A 44 -12.35 7.55 -37.52
C GLN A 44 -11.31 7.47 -36.40
N ARG A 45 -10.51 8.52 -36.18
CA ARG A 45 -9.60 8.62 -35.02
C ARG A 45 -10.37 8.59 -33.71
N GLU A 46 -11.49 9.31 -33.62
CA GLU A 46 -12.30 9.35 -32.40
C GLU A 46 -13.00 8.03 -32.12
N ILE A 47 -13.51 7.37 -33.16
CA ILE A 47 -14.10 6.03 -33.03
C ILE A 47 -13.02 5.04 -32.59
N SER A 48 -11.82 5.08 -33.20
CA SER A 48 -10.71 4.21 -32.80
C SER A 48 -10.30 4.44 -31.35
N PHE A 49 -10.32 5.69 -30.89
CA PHE A 49 -10.06 6.05 -29.49
C PHE A 49 -11.11 5.43 -28.55
N HIS A 50 -12.41 5.56 -28.85
CA HIS A 50 -13.46 4.93 -28.04
C HIS A 50 -13.39 3.40 -28.06
N ILE A 51 -12.97 2.80 -29.18
CA ILE A 51 -12.75 1.35 -29.28
C ILE A 51 -11.57 0.94 -28.38
N ALA A 52 -10.49 1.71 -28.37
CA ALA A 52 -9.36 1.47 -27.46
C ALA A 52 -9.81 1.58 -25.98
N GLU A 53 -10.62 2.59 -25.66
CA GLU A 53 -11.15 2.82 -24.30
C GLU A 53 -12.04 1.65 -23.85
N ALA A 54 -12.88 1.13 -24.75
CA ALA A 54 -13.67 -0.07 -24.49
C ALA A 54 -12.81 -1.31 -24.20
N GLY A 55 -11.62 -1.42 -24.79
CA GLY A 55 -10.68 -2.49 -24.47
C GLY A 55 -10.14 -2.40 -23.04
N ILE A 56 -9.85 -1.18 -22.54
CA ILE A 56 -9.46 -0.96 -21.14
C ILE A 56 -10.60 -1.34 -20.20
N ASP A 57 -11.82 -0.91 -20.48
CA ASP A 57 -12.99 -1.21 -19.66
C ASP A 57 -13.33 -2.72 -19.68
N TYR A 58 -13.19 -3.38 -20.82
CA TYR A 58 -13.35 -4.83 -20.95
C TYR A 58 -12.35 -5.57 -20.06
N TYR A 59 -11.06 -5.24 -20.15
CA TYR A 59 -10.05 -5.98 -19.40
C TYR A 59 -10.11 -5.68 -17.90
N ARG A 60 -10.53 -4.46 -17.53
CA ARG A 60 -10.86 -4.14 -16.14
C ARG A 60 -12.04 -4.99 -15.62
N TRP A 61 -13.09 -5.18 -16.43
CA TRP A 61 -14.18 -6.10 -16.09
C TRP A 61 -13.68 -7.55 -15.98
N HIS A 62 -12.80 -7.98 -16.89
CA HIS A 62 -12.21 -9.31 -16.89
C HIS A 62 -11.44 -9.59 -15.60
N LEU A 63 -10.50 -8.71 -15.24
CA LEU A 63 -9.73 -8.80 -13.99
C LEU A 63 -10.60 -8.67 -12.72
N ALA A 64 -11.79 -8.07 -12.81
CA ALA A 64 -12.73 -8.05 -11.68
C ALA A 64 -13.46 -9.40 -11.48
N HIS A 65 -13.48 -10.27 -12.50
CA HIS A 65 -14.09 -11.61 -12.44
C HIS A 65 -13.04 -12.71 -12.29
N ASP A 66 -11.86 -12.54 -12.89
CA ASP A 66 -10.72 -13.43 -12.78
C ASP A 66 -9.43 -12.62 -12.52
N PRO A 67 -9.11 -12.30 -11.25
CA PRO A 67 -8.03 -11.37 -10.89
C PRO A 67 -6.61 -11.80 -11.26
N GLU A 68 -6.40 -13.09 -11.49
CA GLU A 68 -5.09 -13.69 -11.81
C GLU A 68 -4.93 -13.99 -13.31
N ASP A 69 -5.98 -13.78 -14.11
CA ASP A 69 -5.94 -14.07 -15.54
C ASP A 69 -5.41 -12.88 -16.35
N PHE A 70 -4.08 -12.86 -16.48
CA PHE A 70 -3.36 -11.93 -17.37
C PHE A 70 -3.30 -12.44 -18.83
N GLN A 71 -4.02 -13.52 -19.14
CA GLN A 71 -3.99 -14.19 -20.45
C GLN A 71 -5.34 -14.25 -21.16
N ASP A 72 -6.31 -13.46 -20.70
CA ASP A 72 -7.63 -13.30 -21.35
C ASP A 72 -8.35 -14.65 -21.59
N GLY A 73 -8.15 -15.61 -20.70
CA GLY A 73 -8.73 -16.96 -20.74
C GLY A 73 -8.13 -17.87 -21.82
N THR A 74 -7.10 -17.41 -22.54
CA THR A 74 -6.51 -18.15 -23.67
C THR A 74 -5.39 -19.11 -23.25
N GLY A 75 -4.73 -18.86 -22.12
CA GLY A 75 -3.59 -19.64 -21.64
C GLY A 75 -2.29 -19.44 -22.46
N VAL A 76 -2.25 -18.44 -23.33
CA VAL A 76 -1.09 -18.07 -24.15
C VAL A 76 -0.84 -16.57 -24.07
N ALA A 77 0.39 -16.14 -24.36
CA ALA A 77 0.71 -14.72 -24.41
C ALA A 77 -0.02 -14.03 -25.58
N GLY A 78 -0.47 -12.80 -25.32
CA GLY A 78 -1.17 -11.94 -26.28
C GLY A 78 -0.29 -11.46 -27.45
N PRO A 79 -0.79 -10.50 -28.25
CA PRO A 79 -1.93 -9.65 -27.95
C PRO A 79 -3.30 -10.32 -28.17
N TYR A 80 -4.30 -9.91 -27.39
CA TYR A 80 -5.67 -10.45 -27.45
C TYR A 80 -6.57 -9.52 -28.25
N VAL A 81 -7.20 -10.04 -29.31
CA VAL A 81 -7.99 -9.24 -30.24
C VAL A 81 -9.47 -9.54 -30.08
N HIS A 82 -10.27 -8.49 -29.89
CA HIS A 82 -11.71 -8.56 -29.73
C HIS A 82 -12.44 -7.66 -30.72
N ASP A 83 -13.58 -8.14 -31.21
CA ASP A 83 -14.45 -7.38 -32.10
C ASP A 83 -15.28 -6.35 -31.33
N PHE A 84 -15.35 -5.12 -31.84
CA PHE A 84 -16.19 -4.06 -31.30
C PHE A 84 -17.44 -3.87 -32.18
N SER A 85 -18.61 -4.06 -31.58
CA SER A 85 -19.90 -4.01 -32.27
C SER A 85 -20.73 -2.79 -31.89
N ASP A 86 -21.53 -2.31 -32.84
CA ASP A 86 -22.52 -1.28 -32.59
C ASP A 86 -23.73 -1.82 -31.79
N LYS A 87 -24.67 -0.92 -31.45
CA LYS A 87 -25.92 -1.27 -30.74
C LYS A 87 -26.78 -2.33 -31.45
N ASN A 88 -26.56 -2.58 -32.74
CA ASN A 88 -27.31 -3.54 -33.55
C ASN A 88 -26.54 -4.86 -33.72
N GLY A 89 -25.36 -5.01 -33.11
CA GLY A 89 -24.50 -6.18 -33.23
C GLY A 89 -23.67 -6.22 -34.52
N THR A 90 -23.54 -5.10 -35.24
CA THR A 90 -22.67 -5.02 -36.41
C THR A 90 -21.27 -4.64 -35.98
N ILE A 91 -20.26 -5.42 -36.38
CA ILE A 91 -18.85 -5.12 -36.09
C ILE A 91 -18.46 -3.83 -36.82
N ILE A 92 -17.89 -2.88 -36.10
CA ILE A 92 -17.44 -1.58 -36.63
C ILE A 92 -15.92 -1.38 -36.48
N GLY A 93 -15.27 -2.23 -35.70
CA GLY A 93 -13.82 -2.21 -35.49
C GLY A 93 -13.40 -3.33 -34.55
N SER A 94 -12.16 -3.25 -34.07
CA SER A 94 -11.61 -4.18 -33.09
C SER A 94 -10.60 -3.46 -32.21
N PHE A 95 -10.42 -3.98 -30.99
CA PHE A 95 -9.32 -3.59 -30.11
C PHE A 95 -8.37 -4.78 -29.90
N SER A 96 -7.10 -4.47 -29.73
CA SER A 96 -6.02 -5.40 -29.44
C SER A 96 -5.41 -5.04 -28.09
N LEU A 97 -5.34 -6.01 -27.19
CA LEU A 97 -4.84 -5.84 -25.82
C LEU A 97 -3.46 -6.45 -25.67
N ASP A 98 -2.54 -5.67 -25.12
CA ASP A 98 -1.25 -6.14 -24.62
C ASP A 98 -1.20 -5.94 -23.10
N ILE A 99 -0.95 -7.02 -22.37
CA ILE A 99 -1.07 -7.07 -20.91
C ILE A 99 0.30 -7.37 -20.32
N THR A 100 0.82 -6.43 -19.54
CA THR A 100 2.02 -6.65 -18.73
C THR A 100 1.57 -7.10 -17.33
N PRO A 101 1.81 -8.36 -16.94
CA PRO A 101 1.46 -8.87 -15.62
C PRO A 101 2.28 -8.17 -14.52
N PRO A 102 1.82 -8.20 -13.27
CA PRO A 102 2.52 -7.55 -12.18
C PRO A 102 3.84 -8.23 -11.85
N GLU A 103 4.82 -7.45 -11.40
CA GLU A 103 6.05 -7.99 -10.80
C GLU A 103 5.73 -8.68 -9.46
N ILE A 104 6.65 -9.55 -9.01
CA ILE A 104 6.51 -10.24 -7.71
C ILE A 104 6.33 -9.20 -6.59
N GLY A 105 5.22 -9.33 -5.86
CA GLY A 105 4.81 -8.43 -4.78
C GLY A 105 4.03 -7.19 -5.22
N SER A 106 4.00 -6.84 -6.49
CA SER A 106 3.12 -5.77 -6.98
C SER A 106 1.74 -6.31 -7.34
N THR A 107 0.73 -5.45 -7.29
CA THR A 107 -0.59 -5.67 -7.90
C THR A 107 -0.76 -4.84 -9.18
N LEU A 108 0.30 -4.15 -9.62
CA LEU A 108 0.28 -3.23 -10.74
C LEU A 108 0.27 -3.99 -12.07
N VAL A 109 -0.85 -3.90 -12.78
CA VAL A 109 -1.02 -4.42 -14.14
C VAL A 109 -1.00 -3.24 -15.10
N ALA A 110 -0.20 -3.33 -16.16
CA ALA A 110 -0.28 -2.37 -17.27
C ALA A 110 -1.05 -2.98 -18.43
N ILE A 111 -2.06 -2.25 -18.90
CA ILE A 111 -2.94 -2.65 -20.00
C ILE A 111 -2.74 -1.63 -21.11
N GLU A 112 -2.30 -2.11 -22.27
CA GLU A 112 -2.23 -1.32 -23.48
C GLU A 112 -3.31 -1.80 -24.45
N SER A 113 -4.26 -0.92 -24.78
CA SER A 113 -5.36 -1.20 -25.70
C SER A 113 -5.21 -0.37 -26.97
N THR A 114 -5.06 -1.06 -28.10
CA THR A 114 -4.97 -0.45 -29.43
C THR A 114 -6.28 -0.67 -30.18
N GLY A 115 -7.04 0.40 -30.41
CA GLY A 115 -8.31 0.38 -31.14
C GLY A 115 -8.15 0.73 -32.62
N SER A 116 -8.93 0.07 -33.48
CA SER A 116 -8.98 0.32 -34.93
C SER A 116 -10.39 0.19 -35.48
N THR A 117 -10.71 0.89 -36.57
CA THR A 117 -12.00 0.72 -37.27
C THR A 117 -11.88 -0.14 -38.52
N LEU A 118 -12.96 -0.86 -38.86
CA LEU A 118 -13.02 -1.61 -40.12
C LEU A 118 -13.00 -0.69 -41.35
N ALA A 119 -13.52 0.53 -41.21
CA ALA A 119 -13.57 1.51 -42.30
C ALA A 119 -12.18 2.01 -42.68
N GLN A 120 -11.31 2.24 -41.69
CA GLN A 120 -9.92 2.69 -41.91
C GLN A 120 -8.96 1.99 -40.93
N PRO A 121 -8.55 0.73 -41.21
CA PRO A 121 -7.73 -0.07 -40.30
C PRO A 121 -6.34 0.51 -40.02
N ASN A 122 -5.86 1.39 -40.90
CA ASN A 122 -4.55 2.04 -40.76
C ASN A 122 -4.57 3.22 -39.77
N ILE A 123 -5.75 3.60 -39.26
CA ILE A 123 -5.90 4.62 -38.23
C ILE A 123 -6.15 3.88 -36.93
N THR A 124 -5.12 3.87 -36.08
CA THR A 124 -5.18 3.27 -34.76
C THR A 124 -5.05 4.35 -33.69
N ARG A 125 -5.53 4.02 -32.50
CA ARG A 125 -5.34 4.79 -31.27
C ARG A 125 -4.97 3.87 -30.15
N SER A 126 -4.02 4.27 -29.34
CA SER A 126 -3.52 3.44 -28.25
C SER A 126 -3.64 4.15 -26.91
N ILE A 127 -4.24 3.45 -25.95
CA ILE A 127 -4.40 3.90 -24.56
C ILE A 127 -3.63 2.94 -23.67
N ARG A 128 -2.86 3.49 -22.73
CA ARG A 128 -2.27 2.74 -21.64
C ARG A 128 -2.98 3.09 -20.34
N ALA A 129 -3.43 2.07 -19.63
CA ALA A 129 -3.95 2.20 -18.28
C ALA A 129 -3.13 1.33 -17.32
N GLN A 130 -2.84 1.87 -16.14
CA GLN A 130 -2.27 1.08 -15.06
C GLN A 130 -3.36 0.82 -14.03
N LEU A 131 -3.59 -0.45 -13.73
CA LEU A 131 -4.52 -0.90 -12.71
C LEU A 131 -3.76 -1.47 -11.52
N ALA A 132 -4.22 -1.21 -10.31
CA ALA A 132 -3.71 -1.92 -9.13
C ALA A 132 -4.82 -2.13 -8.11
N VAL A 133 -4.64 -3.15 -7.28
CA VAL A 133 -5.48 -3.35 -6.10
C VAL A 133 -4.78 -2.66 -4.92
N PRO A 134 -5.41 -1.67 -4.26
CA PRO A 134 -4.78 -0.96 -3.14
C PRO A 134 -4.53 -1.92 -1.97
N SER A 135 -3.31 -1.88 -1.46
CA SER A 135 -2.90 -2.69 -0.30
C SER A 135 -3.41 -2.09 1.02
N LEU A 136 -3.32 -2.87 2.11
CA LEU A 136 -3.55 -2.36 3.47
C LEU A 136 -2.60 -1.20 3.85
N ALA A 137 -1.58 -0.96 3.04
CA ALA A 137 -0.66 0.15 3.19
C ALA A 137 -1.23 1.51 2.82
N THR A 138 -2.54 1.68 2.66
CA THR A 138 -3.11 3.05 2.52
C THR A 138 -2.84 3.94 3.74
N PHE A 139 -2.61 3.34 4.91
CA PHE A 139 -2.40 4.05 6.17
C PHE A 139 -1.01 3.81 6.74
N ALA A 140 -0.42 4.84 7.34
CA ALA A 140 0.75 4.72 8.21
C ALA A 140 0.43 3.83 9.42
N VAL A 141 -0.79 3.99 9.97
CA VAL A 141 -1.32 3.15 11.04
C VAL A 141 -2.77 2.80 10.75
N ALA A 142 -3.06 1.50 10.63
CA ALA A 142 -4.41 0.95 10.62
C ALA A 142 -4.61 0.13 11.90
N ALA A 143 -5.67 0.41 12.65
CA ALA A 143 -5.92 -0.30 13.90
C ALA A 143 -7.38 -0.75 14.09
N ASN A 144 -7.58 -1.89 14.76
CA ASN A 144 -8.90 -2.44 15.05
C ASN A 144 -9.37 -2.23 16.51
N SER A 145 -8.78 -1.26 17.22
CA SER A 145 -9.05 -1.00 18.64
C SER A 145 -8.91 0.47 19.00
N ALA A 146 -9.27 0.89 20.21
CA ALA A 146 -9.03 2.27 20.64
C ALA A 146 -7.52 2.54 20.78
N MET A 147 -7.03 3.60 20.15
CA MET A 147 -5.61 3.96 20.09
C MET A 147 -5.28 5.17 20.95
N ARG A 148 -4.05 5.20 21.45
CA ARG A 148 -3.45 6.41 22.01
C ARG A 148 -2.07 6.64 21.42
N PHE A 149 -1.88 7.83 20.89
CA PHE A 149 -0.59 8.36 20.47
C PHE A 149 -0.18 9.41 21.50
N GLY A 150 0.64 9.03 22.48
CA GLY A 150 1.06 9.95 23.54
C GLY A 150 2.08 11.00 23.06
N GLU A 151 2.34 12.01 23.88
CA GLU A 151 3.41 13.00 23.69
C GLU A 151 4.74 12.33 23.33
N GLY A 152 5.52 12.94 22.44
CA GLY A 152 6.73 12.35 21.85
C GLY A 152 6.48 11.39 20.69
N THR A 153 5.24 11.32 20.20
CA THR A 153 4.91 10.62 18.94
C THR A 153 4.72 11.62 17.82
N GLU A 154 5.38 11.38 16.69
CA GLU A 154 5.23 12.17 15.48
C GLU A 154 4.93 11.25 14.30
N VAL A 155 3.88 11.55 13.53
CA VAL A 155 3.38 10.67 12.48
C VAL A 155 3.29 11.40 11.14
N TYR A 156 4.01 10.86 10.16
CA TYR A 156 4.04 11.31 8.77
C TYR A 156 3.25 10.32 7.91
N GLY A 157 1.93 10.48 7.86
CA GLY A 157 1.05 9.69 7.00
C GLY A 157 -0.34 9.45 7.59
N PRO A 158 -1.28 8.93 6.79
CA PRO A 158 -2.67 8.79 7.21
C PRO A 158 -2.82 7.79 8.37
N ILE A 159 -3.69 8.10 9.33
CA ILE A 159 -4.00 7.22 10.46
C ILE A 159 -5.47 6.83 10.41
N HIS A 160 -5.76 5.55 10.65
CA HIS A 160 -7.11 5.05 10.81
C HIS A 160 -7.25 4.11 12.01
N SER A 161 -8.37 4.22 12.72
CA SER A 161 -8.78 3.22 13.69
C SER A 161 -10.28 2.90 13.61
N ASN A 162 -10.62 1.62 13.70
CA ASN A 162 -12.01 1.17 13.88
C ASN A 162 -12.55 1.51 15.28
N GLY A 163 -11.65 1.81 16.22
CA GLY A 163 -11.96 2.38 17.54
C GLY A 163 -11.75 3.89 17.56
N GLY A 164 -11.80 4.46 18.76
CA GLY A 164 -11.46 5.87 18.96
C GLY A 164 -9.95 6.13 19.01
N ILE A 165 -9.54 7.37 18.79
CA ILE A 165 -8.15 7.81 18.83
C ILE A 165 -8.00 8.98 19.81
N ARG A 166 -7.13 8.81 20.79
CA ARG A 166 -6.56 9.90 21.58
C ARG A 166 -5.18 10.25 21.02
N PHE A 167 -4.99 11.47 20.55
CA PHE A 167 -3.76 11.90 19.91
C PHE A 167 -3.17 13.10 20.66
N ASP A 168 -2.10 12.86 21.40
CA ASP A 168 -1.36 13.85 22.18
C ASP A 168 0.06 14.07 21.60
N GLY A 169 0.29 13.69 20.35
CA GLY A 169 1.54 13.90 19.59
C GLY A 169 1.37 14.94 18.48
N LEU A 170 2.15 14.83 17.40
CA LEU A 170 1.99 15.62 16.17
C LEU A 170 1.64 14.73 14.96
N ALA A 171 0.55 15.03 14.26
CA ALA A 171 0.10 14.34 13.05
C ALA A 171 0.19 15.29 11.84
N HIS A 172 1.01 14.91 10.86
CA HIS A 172 1.22 15.66 9.61
C HIS A 172 0.18 15.37 8.53
N ASN A 173 -0.65 14.35 8.73
CA ASN A 173 -1.67 13.91 7.77
C ASN A 173 -3.01 13.63 8.48
N ILE A 174 -4.04 13.27 7.71
CA ILE A 174 -5.39 13.10 8.21
C ILE A 174 -5.47 11.95 9.23
N VAL A 175 -6.13 12.21 10.36
CA VAL A 175 -6.40 11.21 11.40
C VAL A 175 -7.88 10.85 11.37
N THR A 176 -8.18 9.57 11.14
CA THR A 176 -9.55 9.09 10.92
C THR A 176 -9.98 8.05 11.94
N SER A 177 -11.26 8.06 12.31
CA SER A 177 -11.85 7.04 13.19
C SER A 177 -13.20 6.57 12.65
N ALA A 178 -13.47 5.27 12.78
CA ALA A 178 -14.78 4.72 12.47
C ALA A 178 -15.86 5.04 13.52
N LYS A 179 -15.46 5.54 14.69
CA LYS A 179 -16.37 5.92 15.77
C LYS A 179 -16.65 7.41 15.70
N GLU A 180 -17.92 7.78 15.86
CA GLU A 180 -18.28 9.20 16.08
C GLU A 180 -17.86 9.65 17.47
N THR A 181 -18.10 8.81 18.48
CA THR A 181 -17.68 9.01 19.87
C THR A 181 -17.27 7.69 20.51
N TYR A 182 -16.45 7.74 21.57
CA TYR A 182 -16.05 6.58 22.34
C TYR A 182 -15.65 6.95 23.77
N THR A 183 -15.62 5.95 24.65
CA THR A 183 -15.10 6.09 26.01
C THR A 183 -13.59 5.84 26.02
N ASP A 184 -12.80 6.88 26.30
CA ASP A 184 -11.38 6.69 26.66
C ASP A 184 -11.31 5.99 28.03
N THR A 185 -10.65 4.84 28.06
CA THR A 185 -10.52 4.00 29.27
C THR A 185 -9.22 4.27 30.03
N ASP A 186 -8.38 5.16 29.51
CA ASP A 186 -7.16 5.57 30.20
C ASP A 186 -7.49 6.34 31.49
N GLY A 187 -6.76 6.05 32.56
CA GLY A 187 -6.98 6.68 33.87
C GLY A 187 -6.69 8.18 33.89
N ASP A 188 -6.01 8.69 32.86
CA ASP A 188 -5.68 10.10 32.64
C ASP A 188 -6.42 10.68 31.41
N ALA A 189 -7.59 10.13 31.07
CA ALA A 189 -8.46 10.71 30.05
C ALA A 189 -8.94 12.12 30.45
N CYS A 190 -8.89 13.07 29.52
CA CYS A 190 -9.39 14.43 29.72
C CYS A 190 -10.92 14.51 29.73
N THR A 191 -11.61 13.50 29.19
CA THR A 191 -13.07 13.44 29.08
C THR A 191 -13.57 12.03 29.35
N GLY A 192 -14.78 11.89 29.93
CA GLY A 192 -15.37 10.56 30.19
C GLY A 192 -15.98 9.91 28.93
N ASN A 193 -16.43 10.72 27.97
CA ASN A 193 -16.77 10.30 26.61
C ASN A 193 -16.15 11.33 25.68
N SER A 194 -15.55 10.88 24.60
CA SER A 194 -14.71 11.69 23.72
C SER A 194 -15.16 11.54 22.27
N TRP A 195 -14.80 12.51 21.43
CA TRP A 195 -14.98 12.40 19.99
C TRP A 195 -14.12 11.27 19.42
N GLY A 196 -14.53 10.74 18.26
CA GLY A 196 -13.84 9.65 17.56
C GLY A 196 -12.34 9.86 17.44
N VAL A 197 -11.92 11.09 17.17
CA VAL A 197 -10.54 11.55 17.27
C VAL A 197 -10.49 12.77 18.18
N HIS A 198 -9.72 12.72 19.26
CA HIS A 198 -9.57 13.84 20.19
C HIS A 198 -8.14 13.95 20.75
N THR A 199 -7.84 15.09 21.34
CA THR A 199 -6.59 15.33 22.06
C THR A 199 -6.83 15.82 23.48
N CYS A 200 -5.97 15.38 24.40
CA CYS A 200 -5.91 15.88 25.77
C CYS A 200 -4.72 16.83 25.97
N LEU A 201 -4.08 17.28 24.88
CA LEU A 201 -3.10 18.36 24.95
C LEU A 201 -3.81 19.69 25.20
N SER A 202 -3.33 20.41 26.22
CA SER A 202 -3.92 21.68 26.64
C SER A 202 -3.90 22.72 25.50
N PRO A 203 -5.04 23.38 25.20
CA PRO A 203 -6.35 23.19 25.81
C PRO A 203 -7.06 21.93 25.28
N ASP A 204 -7.47 21.04 26.19
CA ASP A 204 -8.10 19.75 25.87
C ASP A 204 -9.33 19.90 24.96
N ASP A 205 -9.59 18.91 24.13
CA ASP A 205 -10.84 18.86 23.38
C ASP A 205 -12.05 18.69 24.32
N PRO A 206 -13.19 19.31 24.00
CA PRO A 206 -14.39 19.18 24.81
C PRO A 206 -15.01 17.79 24.67
N SER A 207 -15.86 17.42 25.63
CA SER A 207 -16.74 16.26 25.48
C SER A 207 -17.71 16.43 24.29
N PRO A 208 -18.29 15.34 23.73
CA PRO A 208 -19.19 15.34 22.55
C PRO A 208 -20.53 16.08 22.62
N THR A 209 -20.58 17.17 23.37
CA THR A 209 -21.68 18.13 23.41
C THR A 209 -21.32 19.45 22.73
N LEU A 210 -20.03 19.63 22.42
CA LEU A 210 -19.49 20.82 21.78
C LEU A 210 -18.56 20.38 20.65
N GLU A 211 -18.71 21.02 19.50
CA GLU A 211 -17.82 20.80 18.36
C GLU A 211 -16.37 21.09 18.76
N PRO A 212 -15.44 20.18 18.48
CA PRO A 212 -14.06 20.35 18.89
C PRO A 212 -13.35 21.27 17.89
N SER A 213 -12.36 22.02 18.36
CA SER A 213 -11.61 22.97 17.51
C SER A 213 -10.74 22.24 16.49
N ALA A 214 -10.30 22.89 15.40
CA ALA A 214 -9.51 22.20 14.37
C ALA A 214 -8.14 21.67 14.88
N ARG A 215 -7.56 22.31 15.92
CA ARG A 215 -6.28 21.94 16.54
C ARG A 215 -5.14 21.66 15.53
N PRO A 216 -4.79 22.61 14.63
CA PRO A 216 -3.69 22.42 13.68
C PRO A 216 -2.31 22.30 14.36
N ASP A 217 -2.22 22.59 15.66
CA ASP A 217 -1.05 22.32 16.51
C ASP A 217 -0.83 20.82 16.78
N VAL A 218 -1.86 19.98 16.56
CA VAL A 218 -1.83 18.52 16.75
C VAL A 218 -2.18 17.79 15.46
N PHE A 219 -3.17 18.27 14.72
CA PHE A 219 -3.70 17.70 13.49
C PHE A 219 -3.47 18.65 12.31
N GLU A 220 -2.27 18.68 11.74
CA GLU A 220 -1.90 19.66 10.71
C GLU A 220 -2.79 19.58 9.46
N ALA A 221 -3.14 18.35 9.04
CA ALA A 221 -4.06 18.09 7.93
C ALA A 221 -5.51 17.85 8.37
N GLY A 222 -5.79 17.94 9.67
CA GLY A 222 -7.12 17.74 10.24
C GLY A 222 -7.45 16.30 10.65
N ARG A 223 -8.72 16.12 11.01
CA ARG A 223 -9.28 14.87 11.55
C ARG A 223 -10.68 14.63 11.00
N GLU A 224 -11.04 13.37 10.80
CA GLU A 224 -12.34 12.99 10.22
C GLU A 224 -12.96 11.80 10.95
N TYR A 225 -14.22 11.94 11.35
CA TYR A 225 -14.99 10.90 12.01
C TYR A 225 -16.48 11.26 12.01
N PRO A 226 -17.39 10.27 11.97
CA PRO A 226 -17.12 8.86 11.70
C PRO A 226 -16.83 8.61 10.21
N VAL A 227 -15.91 7.71 9.91
CA VAL A 227 -15.67 7.16 8.56
C VAL A 227 -15.96 5.65 8.51
N PRO A 228 -16.06 5.00 7.33
CA PRO A 228 -16.18 3.54 7.26
C PRO A 228 -15.01 2.82 7.95
N GLN A 229 -15.29 1.67 8.56
CA GLN A 229 -14.27 0.82 9.20
C GLN A 229 -13.40 0.11 8.15
N VAL A 230 -12.13 -0.09 8.47
CA VAL A 230 -11.20 -0.94 7.70
C VAL A 230 -11.41 -2.40 8.09
N ASP A 231 -11.48 -3.31 7.12
CA ASP A 231 -11.65 -4.75 7.40
C ASP A 231 -10.31 -5.43 7.74
N PHE A 232 -10.25 -6.08 8.90
CA PHE A 232 -9.09 -6.86 9.37
C PHE A 232 -9.29 -8.38 9.19
N THR A 233 -10.46 -8.82 8.72
CA THR A 233 -10.85 -10.24 8.68
C THR A 233 -10.07 -11.02 7.61
N GLY A 234 -9.76 -10.39 6.48
CA GLY A 234 -9.01 -10.98 5.35
C GLY A 234 -7.60 -11.47 5.72
N LEU A 235 -6.95 -10.83 6.71
CA LEU A 235 -5.58 -11.09 7.15
C LEU A 235 -5.29 -12.54 7.59
N THR A 236 -6.33 -13.30 7.97
CA THR A 236 -6.20 -14.68 8.46
C THR A 236 -5.99 -15.70 7.36
N ASN A 237 -6.69 -15.52 6.24
CA ASN A 237 -6.60 -16.44 5.11
C ASN A 237 -5.24 -16.27 4.39
N ASP A 238 -4.70 -15.05 4.42
CA ASP A 238 -3.41 -14.73 3.81
C ASP A 238 -2.25 -15.50 4.47
N LEU A 239 -2.22 -15.65 5.80
CA LEU A 239 -1.13 -16.36 6.49
C LEU A 239 -1.07 -17.86 6.16
N SER A 240 -2.21 -18.51 5.93
CA SER A 240 -2.22 -19.92 5.48
C SER A 240 -1.72 -20.07 4.05
N ASN A 241 -2.01 -19.08 3.19
CA ASN A 241 -1.50 -19.04 1.82
C ASN A 241 0.01 -18.80 1.81
N ILE A 242 0.50 -17.82 2.59
CA ILE A 242 1.93 -17.55 2.76
C ILE A 242 2.67 -18.81 3.23
N LYS A 243 2.13 -19.56 4.20
CA LYS A 243 2.72 -20.83 4.62
C LYS A 243 2.81 -21.84 3.45
N SER A 244 1.71 -22.03 2.74
CA SER A 244 1.63 -23.03 1.66
C SER A 244 2.58 -22.70 0.51
N GLU A 245 2.68 -21.42 0.14
CA GLU A 245 3.59 -20.95 -0.91
C GLU A 245 5.05 -20.91 -0.47
N ALA A 246 5.34 -20.57 0.79
CA ALA A 246 6.68 -20.69 1.36
C ALA A 246 7.15 -22.15 1.36
N GLN A 247 6.26 -23.11 1.61
CA GLN A 247 6.59 -24.54 1.51
C GLN A 247 6.79 -25.01 0.06
N ALA A 248 6.13 -24.39 -0.91
CA ALA A 248 6.19 -24.78 -2.31
C ALA A 248 7.41 -24.21 -3.05
N SER A 249 7.72 -22.93 -2.84
CA SER A 249 8.74 -22.20 -3.60
C SER A 249 9.48 -21.12 -2.81
N GLY A 250 9.27 -21.02 -1.49
CA GLY A 250 9.96 -20.09 -0.60
C GLY A 250 10.83 -20.81 0.44
N GLU A 251 10.98 -20.19 1.61
CA GLU A 251 11.69 -20.78 2.75
C GLU A 251 10.73 -21.05 3.91
N TYR A 252 10.73 -22.27 4.43
CA TYR A 252 9.86 -22.70 5.53
C TYR A 252 10.68 -23.29 6.68
N PHE A 253 10.45 -22.76 7.88
CA PHE A 253 11.06 -23.25 9.12
C PHE A 253 9.99 -23.74 10.09
N GLY A 254 9.99 -25.04 10.39
CA GLY A 254 9.08 -25.64 11.38
C GLY A 254 9.48 -25.30 12.83
N ASP A 255 8.73 -25.84 13.81
CA ASP A 255 9.02 -25.68 15.25
C ASP A 255 10.50 -25.93 15.60
N SER A 256 11.12 -24.96 16.28
CA SER A 256 12.53 -25.03 16.69
C SER A 256 12.79 -26.06 17.82
N GLY A 257 11.72 -26.48 18.51
CA GLY A 257 11.79 -27.24 19.77
C GLY A 257 12.40 -26.44 20.93
N LYS A 258 12.54 -25.12 20.78
CA LYS A 258 13.14 -24.17 21.72
C LYS A 258 12.30 -22.89 21.83
N SER A 259 12.94 -21.72 21.82
CA SER A 259 12.27 -20.43 21.97
C SER A 259 11.92 -19.77 20.64
N GLY A 260 12.34 -20.35 19.50
CA GLY A 260 12.13 -19.76 18.18
C GLY A 260 13.40 -19.66 17.34
N TYR A 261 13.35 -18.78 16.34
CA TYR A 261 14.45 -18.50 15.42
C TYR A 261 14.81 -17.01 15.41
N ARG A 262 16.06 -16.70 15.08
CA ARG A 262 16.48 -15.35 14.72
C ARG A 262 16.94 -15.34 13.26
N ILE A 263 16.37 -14.45 12.46
CA ILE A 263 16.77 -14.18 11.09
C ILE A 263 17.57 -12.87 11.07
N LEU A 264 18.77 -12.93 10.52
CA LEU A 264 19.63 -11.77 10.27
C LEU A 264 19.72 -11.57 8.76
N LEU A 265 19.02 -10.55 8.25
CA LEU A 265 19.02 -10.15 6.84
C LEU A 265 20.34 -9.47 6.48
N LYS A 266 20.83 -9.74 5.26
CA LYS A 266 22.06 -9.17 4.72
C LYS A 266 21.81 -8.50 3.36
N THR A 267 22.73 -7.62 2.99
CA THR A 267 22.72 -6.87 1.73
C THR A 267 23.32 -7.64 0.55
N ASP A 268 23.55 -8.95 0.69
CA ASP A 268 24.06 -9.82 -0.37
C ASP A 268 23.01 -10.83 -0.86
N ASP A 269 21.73 -10.46 -0.72
CA ASP A 269 20.56 -11.31 -1.01
C ASP A 269 20.55 -12.64 -0.27
N THR A 270 21.13 -12.67 0.93
CA THR A 270 21.07 -13.82 1.84
C THR A 270 20.62 -13.43 3.23
N PHE A 271 20.24 -14.42 4.02
CA PHE A 271 19.98 -14.26 5.44
C PHE A 271 20.61 -15.40 6.24
N ASP A 272 21.07 -15.08 7.45
CA ASP A 272 21.47 -16.09 8.42
C ASP A 272 20.29 -16.45 9.31
N ILE A 273 20.15 -17.74 9.61
CA ILE A 273 19.18 -18.20 10.60
C ILE A 273 19.87 -18.86 11.79
N TYR A 274 19.45 -18.46 12.97
CA TYR A 274 19.90 -18.96 14.25
C TYR A 274 18.70 -19.56 14.99
N LYS A 275 18.90 -20.71 15.65
CA LYS A 275 17.95 -21.24 16.62
C LYS A 275 18.14 -20.53 17.96
N VAL A 276 17.08 -19.95 18.51
CA VAL A 276 17.11 -19.28 19.81
C VAL A 276 16.99 -20.33 20.91
N ASN A 277 18.07 -20.54 21.67
CA ASN A 277 18.13 -21.55 22.72
C ASN A 277 17.54 -21.06 24.05
N SER A 278 17.68 -19.76 24.34
CA SER A 278 17.12 -19.14 25.53
C SER A 278 16.97 -17.63 25.37
N LEU A 279 16.03 -17.06 26.13
CA LEU A 279 15.82 -15.62 26.26
C LEU A 279 16.55 -15.07 27.50
N VAL A 280 16.80 -13.76 27.49
CA VAL A 280 17.34 -13.04 28.65
C VAL A 280 16.37 -13.22 29.81
N SER A 281 16.88 -13.68 30.95
CA SER A 281 16.06 -13.83 32.15
C SER A 281 15.61 -12.45 32.66
N ALA A 282 14.34 -12.33 33.03
CA ALA A 282 13.83 -11.10 33.62
C ALA A 282 14.59 -10.78 34.92
N PRO A 283 15.12 -9.54 35.08
CA PRO A 283 15.75 -9.14 36.33
C PRO A 283 14.80 -9.22 37.53
N SER A 284 15.36 -9.26 38.74
CA SER A 284 14.55 -9.32 39.97
C SER A 284 13.57 -8.14 40.07
N GLY A 285 12.28 -8.44 40.20
CA GLY A 285 11.21 -7.44 40.27
C GLY A 285 10.81 -6.84 38.92
N CYS A 286 11.36 -7.32 37.80
CA CYS A 286 10.89 -7.00 36.45
C CYS A 286 9.76 -7.96 36.08
N TYR A 287 8.51 -7.53 36.22
CA TYR A 287 7.32 -8.29 35.81
C TYR A 287 6.16 -7.33 35.49
N SER A 288 5.19 -7.82 34.71
CA SER A 288 3.94 -7.12 34.39
C SER A 288 2.80 -8.13 34.36
N SER A 289 1.57 -7.67 34.59
CA SER A 289 0.35 -8.49 34.48
C SER A 289 -0.20 -8.56 33.05
N GLN A 290 0.48 -7.96 32.08
CA GLN A 290 0.08 -8.04 30.68
C GLN A 290 0.16 -9.49 30.20
N ALA A 291 -0.86 -9.91 29.44
CA ALA A 291 -0.85 -11.21 28.78
C ALA A 291 0.38 -11.34 27.86
N ASP A 292 1.00 -12.51 27.87
CA ASP A 292 2.18 -12.82 27.05
C ASP A 292 3.41 -11.95 27.31
N TRP A 293 3.45 -11.29 28.47
CA TRP A 293 4.60 -10.51 28.89
C TRP A 293 5.84 -11.41 29.03
N GLY A 294 6.96 -10.92 28.52
CA GLY A 294 8.27 -11.57 28.59
C GLY A 294 9.36 -10.57 28.27
N THR A 295 10.63 -11.00 28.34
CA THR A 295 11.75 -10.14 27.96
C THR A 295 11.92 -10.03 26.45
N TRP A 296 11.49 -11.03 25.68
CA TRP A 296 11.57 -11.07 24.21
C TRP A 296 12.97 -10.67 23.68
N SER A 297 14.01 -11.03 24.42
CA SER A 297 15.40 -10.66 24.12
C SER A 297 16.23 -11.93 24.04
N VAL A 298 16.98 -12.11 22.95
CA VAL A 298 17.81 -13.31 22.75
C VAL A 298 18.99 -13.29 23.73
N ASN A 299 19.22 -14.42 24.41
CA ASN A 299 20.38 -14.59 25.32
C ASN A 299 21.42 -15.53 24.74
N SER A 300 20.98 -16.63 24.12
CA SER A 300 21.88 -17.59 23.50
C SER A 300 21.21 -18.22 22.30
N GLU A 301 22.00 -18.49 21.26
CA GLU A 301 21.51 -19.02 20.00
C GLU A 301 22.54 -19.97 19.36
N THR A 302 22.11 -20.73 18.37
CA THR A 302 22.95 -21.62 17.59
C THR A 302 22.72 -21.35 16.12
N PHE A 303 23.79 -21.00 15.41
CA PHE A 303 23.75 -20.83 13.96
C PHE A 303 23.33 -22.14 13.28
N LEU A 304 22.37 -22.05 12.37
CA LEU A 304 21.88 -23.19 11.59
C LEU A 304 22.42 -23.16 10.17
N GLY A 305 22.48 -21.98 9.55
CA GLY A 305 22.93 -21.83 8.17
C GLY A 305 22.70 -20.44 7.62
N ASN A 306 23.27 -20.21 6.45
CA ASN A 306 23.02 -19.07 5.59
C ASN A 306 22.19 -19.55 4.39
N TYR A 307 21.14 -18.80 4.07
CA TYR A 307 20.15 -19.13 3.05
C TYR A 307 20.03 -17.95 2.10
N SER A 308 19.85 -18.21 0.81
CA SER A 308 19.53 -17.16 -0.16
C SER A 308 18.10 -16.67 0.06
N ASN A 309 17.86 -15.39 -0.23
CA ASN A 309 16.50 -14.87 -0.29
C ASN A 309 15.70 -15.67 -1.33
N PRO A 310 14.51 -16.18 -0.98
CA PRO A 310 13.71 -16.98 -1.90
C PRO A 310 13.21 -16.13 -3.06
N SER A 311 13.13 -16.72 -4.26
CA SER A 311 12.72 -15.98 -5.47
C SER A 311 11.26 -15.51 -5.44
N ASN A 312 10.40 -16.20 -4.69
CA ASN A 312 9.02 -15.75 -4.43
C ASN A 312 8.92 -14.71 -3.30
N GLY A 313 10.04 -14.42 -2.62
CA GLY A 313 10.14 -13.48 -1.51
C GLY A 313 9.47 -13.92 -0.21
N LEU A 314 9.04 -15.18 -0.07
CA LEU A 314 8.29 -15.66 1.10
C LEU A 314 9.15 -16.47 2.06
N ILE A 315 9.20 -16.03 3.32
CA ILE A 315 9.80 -16.76 4.42
C ILE A 315 8.73 -17.00 5.50
N PHE A 316 8.45 -18.26 5.82
CA PHE A 316 7.48 -18.62 6.85
C PHE A 316 8.14 -19.38 8.01
N VAL A 317 7.87 -18.94 9.23
CA VAL A 317 8.39 -19.54 10.46
C VAL A 317 7.25 -20.00 11.36
N GLU A 318 7.19 -21.29 11.65
CA GLU A 318 6.19 -21.90 12.54
C GLU A 318 6.58 -21.83 14.02
N ASP A 319 7.25 -20.74 14.40
CA ASP A 319 7.71 -20.48 15.76
C ASP A 319 7.83 -18.98 16.04
N ASP A 320 8.15 -18.58 17.27
CA ASP A 320 8.46 -17.18 17.57
C ASP A 320 9.75 -16.77 16.84
N LEU A 321 9.80 -15.50 16.40
CA LEU A 321 10.82 -15.04 15.47
C LEU A 321 11.43 -13.71 15.91
N TRP A 322 12.74 -13.60 15.80
CA TRP A 322 13.48 -12.34 15.89
C TRP A 322 14.00 -11.96 14.51
N VAL A 323 13.78 -10.73 14.06
CA VAL A 323 14.24 -10.26 12.74
C VAL A 323 15.06 -8.99 12.92
N GLU A 324 16.23 -8.95 12.30
CA GLU A 324 17.18 -7.84 12.36
C GLU A 324 17.99 -7.81 11.05
N GLY A 325 18.67 -6.71 10.77
CA GLY A 325 19.63 -6.61 9.66
C GLY A 325 19.24 -5.59 8.60
N GLN A 326 19.70 -5.80 7.38
CA GLN A 326 19.49 -4.86 6.28
C GLN A 326 19.32 -5.61 4.96
N ILE A 327 18.46 -5.10 4.09
CA ILE A 327 18.24 -5.61 2.73
C ILE A 327 18.72 -4.59 1.70
N ASP A 328 19.02 -5.06 0.48
CA ASP A 328 19.41 -4.24 -0.67
C ASP A 328 18.88 -4.90 -1.95
N GLY A 329 17.99 -4.22 -2.68
CA GLY A 329 17.35 -4.68 -3.90
C GLY A 329 16.32 -5.81 -3.73
N ALA A 330 15.87 -6.10 -2.50
CA ALA A 330 15.04 -7.27 -2.21
C ALA A 330 13.61 -6.90 -1.75
N LYS A 331 12.63 -7.71 -2.18
CA LYS A 331 11.24 -7.67 -1.70
C LYS A 331 10.90 -8.95 -0.96
N LEU A 332 10.66 -8.85 0.36
CA LEU A 332 10.47 -10.01 1.24
C LEU A 332 9.22 -9.87 2.11
N THR A 333 8.54 -10.99 2.34
CA THR A 333 7.50 -11.15 3.35
C THR A 333 7.91 -12.26 4.30
N ILE A 334 8.11 -11.88 5.56
CA ILE A 334 8.50 -12.78 6.64
C ILE A 334 7.32 -12.93 7.58
N ALA A 335 6.77 -14.13 7.60
CA ALA A 335 5.57 -14.47 8.38
C ALA A 335 5.88 -15.43 9.52
N ALA A 336 5.24 -15.23 10.67
CA ALA A 336 5.32 -16.14 11.81
C ALA A 336 3.93 -16.58 12.29
N GLY A 337 3.70 -17.89 12.36
CA GLY A 337 2.42 -18.45 12.78
C GLY A 337 2.40 -19.96 12.93
N ALA A 338 1.47 -20.48 13.72
CA ALA A 338 1.25 -21.92 13.91
C ALA A 338 -0.10 -22.35 13.32
N PHE A 339 -0.15 -23.54 12.73
CA PHE A 339 -1.37 -24.08 12.14
C PHE A 339 -1.69 -25.50 12.63
N PRO A 340 -2.98 -25.82 12.91
CA PRO A 340 -4.17 -24.95 12.79
C PRO A 340 -4.16 -23.78 13.79
N ASP A 341 -4.78 -22.66 13.42
CA ASP A 341 -4.79 -21.45 14.27
C ASP A 341 -5.42 -21.75 15.63
N ASN A 342 -4.71 -21.39 16.69
CA ASN A 342 -5.17 -21.48 18.07
C ASN A 342 -4.55 -20.34 18.87
N ALA A 343 -5.39 -19.56 19.55
CA ALA A 343 -4.97 -18.38 20.31
C ALA A 343 -3.79 -18.62 21.28
N ASN A 344 -3.63 -19.84 21.80
CA ASN A 344 -2.57 -20.22 22.73
C ASN A 344 -1.23 -20.56 22.06
N THR A 345 -1.22 -20.84 20.75
CA THR A 345 -0.02 -21.22 19.99
C THR A 345 0.39 -20.19 18.96
N ARG A 346 -0.37 -19.08 18.81
CA ARG A 346 -0.04 -17.99 17.90
C ARG A 346 1.35 -17.44 18.18
N LYS A 347 2.11 -17.25 17.10
CA LYS A 347 3.51 -16.82 17.16
C LYS A 347 3.65 -15.31 17.00
N SER A 348 4.71 -14.78 17.59
CA SER A 348 5.05 -13.36 17.56
C SER A 348 6.37 -13.13 16.83
N ILE A 349 6.51 -11.94 16.22
CA ILE A 349 7.78 -11.45 15.69
C ILE A 349 8.33 -10.39 16.64
N THR A 350 9.64 -10.33 16.82
CA THR A 350 10.32 -9.33 17.66
C THR A 350 11.46 -8.69 16.89
N VAL A 351 11.60 -7.37 16.99
CA VAL A 351 12.71 -6.61 16.42
C VAL A 351 13.40 -5.86 17.56
N ASN A 352 14.68 -6.17 17.81
CA ASN A 352 15.45 -5.60 18.92
C ASN A 352 16.58 -4.69 18.48
N ASN A 353 16.98 -4.76 17.21
CA ASN A 353 18.02 -3.95 16.59
C ASN A 353 17.53 -3.45 15.23
N ASP A 354 18.33 -2.62 14.58
CA ASP A 354 17.99 -2.03 13.30
C ASP A 354 17.56 -3.08 12.26
N LEU A 355 16.49 -2.73 11.55
CA LEU A 355 15.98 -3.44 10.39
C LEU A 355 15.84 -2.40 9.28
N LEU A 356 16.75 -2.40 8.31
CA LEU A 356 16.94 -1.26 7.41
C LEU A 356 16.74 -1.61 5.94
N TYR A 357 16.29 -0.62 5.18
CA TYR A 357 16.44 -0.59 3.73
C TYR A 357 17.74 0.10 3.33
N THR A 358 18.32 -0.32 2.22
CA THR A 358 19.39 0.40 1.53
C THR A 358 18.81 1.45 0.58
N ASN A 359 17.67 1.14 -0.05
CA ASN A 359 16.98 1.99 -1.03
C ASN A 359 15.55 2.33 -0.57
N TYR A 360 15.17 3.60 -0.62
CA TYR A 360 13.84 4.11 -0.22
C TYR A 360 12.96 4.50 -1.42
N ASP A 361 13.27 3.95 -2.59
CA ASP A 361 12.59 4.20 -3.88
C ASP A 361 11.66 3.05 -4.31
N GLY A 362 11.39 2.10 -3.42
CA GLY A 362 10.51 0.95 -3.66
C GLY A 362 11.23 -0.30 -4.19
N GLN A 363 12.56 -0.27 -4.36
CA GLN A 363 13.35 -1.47 -4.64
C GLN A 363 13.43 -2.40 -3.44
N ASP A 364 13.59 -1.84 -2.23
CA ASP A 364 13.66 -2.59 -0.98
C ASP A 364 12.31 -2.55 -0.29
N VAL A 365 11.72 -3.71 -0.02
CA VAL A 365 10.40 -3.81 0.59
C VAL A 365 10.35 -5.02 1.53
N LEU A 366 9.97 -4.79 2.79
CA LEU A 366 9.86 -5.84 3.80
C LEU A 366 8.50 -5.82 4.48
N ALA A 367 7.85 -6.99 4.57
CA ALA A 367 6.72 -7.22 5.47
C ALA A 367 7.11 -8.16 6.61
N LEU A 368 6.71 -7.79 7.83
CA LEU A 368 6.66 -8.69 8.98
C LEU A 368 5.21 -8.95 9.34
N ILE A 369 4.74 -10.19 9.19
CA ILE A 369 3.34 -10.57 9.46
C ILE A 369 3.32 -11.62 10.56
N SER A 370 2.69 -11.31 11.69
CA SER A 370 2.58 -12.22 12.82
C SER A 370 1.13 -12.55 13.14
N GLN A 371 0.87 -13.80 13.53
CA GLN A 371 -0.45 -14.18 14.05
C GLN A 371 -0.79 -13.43 15.34
N LYS A 372 0.20 -13.19 16.21
CA LYS A 372 0.01 -12.58 17.54
C LYS A 372 0.54 -11.15 17.58
N ASN A 373 1.77 -10.94 18.03
CA ASN A 373 2.31 -9.60 18.28
C ASN A 373 3.55 -9.33 17.42
N ILE A 374 3.79 -8.06 17.13
CA ILE A 374 5.10 -7.55 16.73
C ILE A 374 5.66 -6.75 17.90
N ASN A 375 6.74 -7.24 18.48
CA ASN A 375 7.29 -6.73 19.73
C ASN A 375 8.61 -5.97 19.53
N ALA A 376 8.83 -4.96 20.37
CA ALA A 376 10.16 -4.56 20.81
C ALA A 376 10.47 -5.23 22.16
N GLY A 377 11.59 -5.93 22.26
CA GLY A 377 12.00 -6.62 23.48
C GLY A 377 12.50 -5.67 24.58
N LEU A 378 12.78 -6.25 25.75
CA LEU A 378 13.38 -5.57 26.90
C LEU A 378 14.76 -5.03 26.52
N VAL A 379 15.67 -5.94 26.13
CA VAL A 379 17.02 -5.63 25.66
C VAL A 379 16.99 -5.35 24.16
N SER A 380 16.39 -4.23 23.81
CA SER A 380 16.44 -3.60 22.49
C SER A 380 17.46 -2.46 22.46
N ALA A 381 17.88 -2.05 21.27
CA ALA A 381 18.72 -0.87 21.04
C ALA A 381 18.05 0.41 21.59
N ASP A 382 18.88 1.38 21.98
CA ASP A 382 18.42 2.63 22.60
C ASP A 382 17.79 3.59 21.59
N THR A 383 18.38 3.61 20.40
CA THR A 383 17.90 4.26 19.20
C THR A 383 18.00 3.24 18.08
N TYR A 384 16.89 2.98 17.40
CA TYR A 384 16.86 2.06 16.26
C TYR A 384 15.68 2.33 15.33
N ARG A 385 15.84 1.86 14.10
CA ARG A 385 14.90 2.04 13.02
C ARG A 385 14.42 0.71 12.48
N ILE A 386 13.11 0.63 12.21
CA ILE A 386 12.45 -0.52 11.61
C ILE A 386 11.82 -0.07 10.30
N ASP A 387 12.43 -0.47 9.20
CA ASP A 387 11.96 -0.31 7.83
C ASP A 387 11.21 -1.58 7.44
N ALA A 388 9.90 -1.58 7.64
CA ALA A 388 9.02 -2.69 7.27
C ALA A 388 7.54 -2.31 7.40
N ALA A 389 6.69 -2.99 6.63
CA ALA A 389 5.27 -3.12 6.91
C ALA A 389 5.07 -4.12 8.07
N LEU A 390 4.61 -3.64 9.23
CA LEU A 390 4.41 -4.43 10.44
C LEU A 390 2.94 -4.79 10.63
N ILE A 391 2.59 -6.07 10.55
CA ILE A 391 1.23 -6.58 10.74
C ILE A 391 1.13 -7.53 11.94
N ALA A 392 0.32 -7.15 12.93
CA ALA A 392 -0.10 -8.00 14.03
C ALA A 392 -1.58 -8.36 13.86
N GLN A 393 -1.84 -9.57 13.34
CA GLN A 393 -3.17 -10.01 12.90
C GLN A 393 -4.18 -10.07 14.05
N ASN A 394 -3.79 -10.59 15.23
CA ASN A 394 -4.69 -10.72 16.37
C ASN A 394 -4.21 -9.95 17.62
N GLY A 395 -2.93 -9.61 17.68
CA GLY A 395 -2.31 -8.94 18.82
C GLY A 395 -1.98 -7.48 18.51
N ARG A 396 -0.85 -7.01 19.03
CA ARG A 396 -0.43 -5.62 18.90
C ARG A 396 0.93 -5.47 18.22
N VAL A 397 1.13 -4.33 17.58
CA VAL A 397 2.46 -3.81 17.28
C VAL A 397 2.88 -2.87 18.42
N GLY A 398 3.96 -3.18 19.12
CA GLY A 398 4.40 -2.33 20.22
C GLY A 398 5.42 -2.95 21.16
N ARG A 399 5.55 -2.35 22.33
CA ARG A 399 6.46 -2.77 23.40
C ARG A 399 5.66 -3.20 24.61
N PHE A 400 6.17 -4.17 25.38
CA PHE A 400 5.60 -4.49 26.68
C PHE A 400 5.96 -3.43 27.72
N TYR A 401 5.15 -3.33 28.78
CA TYR A 401 5.48 -2.49 29.92
C TYR A 401 6.64 -3.10 30.70
N TYR A 402 7.72 -2.34 30.81
CA TYR A 402 8.88 -2.71 31.60
C TYR A 402 9.00 -1.74 32.76
N ALA A 403 8.68 -2.21 33.96
CA ALA A 403 8.56 -1.35 35.14
C ALA A 403 9.88 -0.63 35.47
N PRO A 404 9.84 0.70 35.74
CA PRO A 404 11.02 1.47 36.10
C PRO A 404 11.47 1.11 37.52
N PRO A 405 12.72 1.45 37.91
CA PRO A 405 13.18 1.36 39.29
C PRO A 405 12.17 1.96 40.28
N SER A 406 12.02 1.31 41.43
CA SER A 406 11.14 1.81 42.49
C SER A 406 11.66 1.42 43.87
N GLY A 407 11.83 2.42 44.74
CA GLY A 407 12.43 2.22 46.06
C GLY A 407 13.84 1.63 45.94
N TRP A 408 14.05 0.47 46.56
CA TRP A 408 15.32 -0.27 46.54
C TRP A 408 15.40 -1.37 45.45
N SER A 409 14.42 -1.44 44.53
CA SER A 409 14.37 -2.43 43.47
C SER A 409 14.71 -1.82 42.12
N ASN A 410 15.72 -2.38 41.45
CA ASN A 410 16.14 -1.97 40.10
C ASN A 410 15.15 -2.41 39.00
N ARG A 411 14.22 -3.33 39.29
CA ARG A 411 13.20 -3.85 38.35
C ARG A 411 13.77 -4.08 36.95
N CYS A 412 13.20 -3.49 35.90
CA CYS A 412 13.62 -3.69 34.51
C CYS A 412 14.77 -2.76 34.06
N SER A 413 15.47 -2.10 34.98
CA SER A 413 16.62 -1.24 34.68
C SER A 413 17.83 -2.01 34.12
N PRO A 414 18.61 -1.40 33.20
CA PRO A 414 18.48 -0.06 32.64
C PRO A 414 17.48 0.04 31.48
N TYR A 415 16.89 -1.08 31.09
CA TYR A 415 16.17 -1.25 29.83
C TYR A 415 14.70 -0.82 29.83
N HIS A 416 14.17 -0.34 30.95
CA HIS A 416 12.79 0.14 31.08
C HIS A 416 12.48 1.39 30.23
N SER A 417 13.50 2.22 29.96
CA SER A 417 13.42 3.41 29.11
C SER A 417 14.38 3.27 27.94
N ARG A 418 14.04 3.90 26.82
CA ARG A 418 14.80 3.98 25.56
C ARG A 418 14.61 5.35 24.94
N ASP A 419 15.55 5.76 24.11
CA ASP A 419 15.57 7.10 23.54
C ASP A 419 14.61 7.23 22.36
N GLU A 420 14.79 6.45 21.30
CA GLU A 420 14.04 6.67 20.05
C GLU A 420 13.76 5.38 19.27
N ILE A 421 12.55 5.30 18.71
CA ILE A 421 12.20 4.32 17.69
C ILE A 421 11.67 5.04 16.45
N THR A 422 12.25 4.73 15.29
CA THR A 422 11.70 5.14 13.99
C THR A 422 11.09 3.95 13.29
N LEU A 423 9.83 4.06 12.88
CA LEU A 423 9.08 3.06 12.15
C LEU A 423 8.80 3.62 10.76
N TYR A 424 9.43 3.07 9.73
CA TYR A 424 9.22 3.44 8.34
C TYR A 424 8.48 2.33 7.61
N GLY A 425 7.31 2.62 7.06
CA GLY A 425 6.45 1.61 6.45
C GLY A 425 4.99 1.82 6.84
N MET A 426 4.33 0.75 7.25
CA MET A 426 2.96 0.79 7.77
C MET A 426 2.83 -0.08 9.01
N LEU A 427 1.88 0.26 9.89
CA LEU A 427 1.53 -0.51 11.08
C LEU A 427 0.08 -0.97 10.99
N ALA A 428 -0.16 -2.27 10.93
CA ALA A 428 -1.48 -2.86 11.08
C ALA A 428 -1.57 -3.62 12.41
N THR A 429 -2.49 -3.22 13.28
CA THR A 429 -2.56 -3.74 14.66
C THR A 429 -4.00 -4.00 15.08
N ASN A 430 -4.30 -5.24 15.49
CA ASN A 430 -5.66 -5.58 15.93
C ASN A 430 -5.98 -5.03 17.33
N ASN A 431 -4.98 -5.03 18.22
CA ASN A 431 -5.07 -4.45 19.56
C ASN A 431 -4.36 -3.10 19.64
N ARG A 432 -4.52 -2.41 20.78
CA ARG A 432 -3.85 -1.14 21.06
C ARG A 432 -2.34 -1.21 20.84
N TYR A 433 -1.87 -0.40 19.90
CA TYR A 433 -0.45 -0.17 19.67
C TYR A 433 0.15 0.62 20.84
N GLY A 434 1.46 0.50 21.02
CA GLY A 434 2.15 1.39 21.95
C GLY A 434 3.58 0.96 22.20
N PHE A 435 4.50 1.89 21.96
CA PHE A 435 5.92 1.72 22.27
C PHE A 435 6.34 2.47 23.55
N ALA A 436 5.40 3.20 24.17
CA ALA A 436 5.61 4.00 25.36
C ALA A 436 4.40 3.96 26.31
N TYR A 437 4.66 4.22 27.58
CA TYR A 437 3.66 4.33 28.65
C TYR A 437 3.78 5.69 29.35
N THR A 438 2.76 6.07 30.11
CA THR A 438 2.60 7.39 30.75
C THR A 438 3.58 7.70 31.88
N ASN A 439 4.47 6.77 32.23
CA ASN A 439 5.42 6.90 33.34
C ASN A 439 6.89 6.91 32.90
N ASN A 440 7.17 7.42 31.70
CA ASN A 440 8.50 7.48 31.10
C ASN A 440 9.15 6.10 30.94
N THR A 441 8.35 5.09 30.58
CA THR A 441 8.85 3.78 30.16
C THR A 441 8.48 3.51 28.71
N GLY A 442 9.29 2.71 28.03
CA GLY A 442 9.22 2.54 26.59
C GLY A 442 10.18 3.48 25.84
N TYR A 443 9.83 3.87 24.63
CA TYR A 443 10.60 4.80 23.78
C TYR A 443 10.13 6.24 23.96
N VAL A 444 11.04 7.15 24.31
CA VAL A 444 10.71 8.57 24.53
C VAL A 444 10.27 9.22 23.23
N LEU A 445 10.99 9.02 22.13
CA LEU A 445 10.62 9.49 20.80
C LEU A 445 10.12 8.34 19.93
N ARG A 446 9.02 8.58 19.22
CA ARG A 446 8.37 7.61 18.32
C ARG A 446 8.05 8.30 17.00
N ASN A 447 8.88 8.05 16.00
CA ASN A 447 8.68 8.58 14.65
C ASN A 447 8.01 7.50 13.81
N ILE A 448 6.81 7.76 13.31
CA ILE A 448 6.08 6.85 12.41
C ILE A 448 6.03 7.50 11.05
N ILE A 449 6.69 6.92 10.06
CA ILE A 449 6.87 7.48 8.73
C ILE A 449 6.24 6.51 7.73
N TYR A 450 5.29 7.01 6.96
CA TYR A 450 4.63 6.22 5.94
C TYR A 450 5.54 6.01 4.73
N ASP A 451 5.67 4.75 4.30
CA ASP A 451 6.29 4.41 3.03
C ASP A 451 5.23 4.38 1.92
N GLY A 452 5.20 5.43 1.10
CA GLY A 452 4.27 5.57 -0.01
C GLY A 452 4.43 4.50 -1.10
N ASN A 453 5.59 3.83 -1.18
CA ASN A 453 5.83 2.78 -2.17
C ASN A 453 5.00 1.52 -1.89
N LEU A 454 4.64 1.27 -0.63
CA LEU A 454 3.85 0.10 -0.22
C LEU A 454 2.41 0.10 -0.78
N LEU A 455 1.90 1.25 -1.22
CA LEU A 455 0.53 1.37 -1.74
C LEU A 455 0.34 0.59 -3.04
N TYR A 456 1.34 0.62 -3.92
CA TYR A 456 1.28 0.05 -5.28
C TYR A 456 2.42 -0.94 -5.58
N GLY A 457 3.44 -1.01 -4.72
CA GLY A 457 4.47 -2.05 -4.71
C GLY A 457 4.57 -2.70 -3.33
N PRO A 458 3.49 -3.33 -2.81
CA PRO A 458 3.57 -3.97 -1.52
C PRO A 458 4.58 -5.15 -1.53
N PRO A 459 4.90 -5.69 -0.34
CA PRO A 459 5.62 -6.97 -0.22
C PRO A 459 4.86 -8.14 -0.91
N PRO A 460 5.54 -9.24 -1.27
CA PRO A 460 4.87 -10.46 -1.78
C PRO A 460 3.78 -10.99 -0.85
N ASN A 461 2.61 -11.36 -1.38
CA ASN A 461 1.44 -11.83 -0.62
C ASN A 461 1.01 -10.89 0.52
N PHE A 462 1.13 -9.58 0.29
CA PHE A 462 0.65 -8.60 1.24
C PHE A 462 -0.89 -8.52 1.25
N PRO A 463 -1.51 -8.32 2.41
CA PRO A 463 -2.96 -8.17 2.52
C PRO A 463 -3.51 -6.99 1.71
N LEU A 464 -4.56 -7.25 0.94
CA LEU A 464 -5.23 -6.28 0.09
C LEU A 464 -6.47 -5.69 0.78
N THR A 465 -6.82 -4.43 0.46
CA THR A 465 -7.99 -3.73 1.07
C THR A 465 -9.27 -3.90 0.27
N SER A 466 -9.17 -4.49 -0.91
CA SER A 466 -10.24 -4.58 -1.90
C SER A 466 -9.95 -5.79 -2.78
N ASP A 467 -10.99 -6.43 -3.30
CA ASP A 467 -10.86 -7.50 -4.30
C ASP A 467 -10.88 -6.94 -5.74
N SER A 468 -10.95 -5.61 -5.88
CA SER A 468 -11.14 -4.92 -7.16
C SER A 468 -9.96 -4.03 -7.55
N TYR A 469 -9.61 -4.08 -8.83
CA TYR A 469 -8.62 -3.22 -9.46
C TYR A 469 -9.13 -1.78 -9.63
N GLN A 470 -8.27 -0.81 -9.29
CA GLN A 470 -8.51 0.62 -9.49
C GLN A 470 -7.56 1.17 -10.56
N ILE A 471 -8.06 2.10 -11.38
CA ILE A 471 -7.25 2.81 -12.38
C ILE A 471 -6.36 3.82 -11.66
N LEU A 472 -5.04 3.63 -11.73
CA LEU A 472 -4.05 4.56 -11.16
C LEU A 472 -3.69 5.65 -12.15
N SER A 473 -3.49 5.27 -13.40
CA SER A 473 -3.12 6.16 -14.48
C SER A 473 -3.81 5.74 -15.76
N TRP A 474 -4.08 6.73 -16.60
CA TRP A 474 -4.70 6.57 -17.89
C TRP A 474 -4.05 7.61 -18.81
N GLU A 475 -3.45 7.14 -19.90
CA GLU A 475 -2.78 8.00 -20.88
C GLU A 475 -3.02 7.51 -22.32
N GLU A 476 -3.22 8.45 -23.25
CA GLU A 476 -3.14 8.18 -24.68
C GLU A 476 -1.66 8.20 -25.09
N ILE A 477 -1.17 7.11 -25.65
CA ILE A 477 0.24 6.96 -26.04
C ILE A 477 0.47 7.12 -27.55
N GLU A 478 -0.59 7.02 -28.38
CA GLU A 478 -0.51 7.23 -29.84
C GLU A 478 -1.84 7.65 -30.52
#